data_AF-A0AAD6KQ70-F1
#
_entry.id   AF-A0AAD6KQ70-F1
#
_cell.length_a   1.000
_cell.length_b   1.000
_cell.length_c   1.000
_cell.angle_alpha   90.00
_cell.angle_beta   90.00
_cell.angle_gamma   90.00
#
_symmetry.space_group_name_H-M   'P 1'
#
loop_
_entity.id
_entity.type
_entity.pdbx_description
1 polymer ?
#
loop_
_entity_poly.entity_id
_entity_poly.type
_entity_poly.pdbx_seq_one_letter_code
_entity_poly.pdbx_strand_id
1 'polypeptide(L)'
;MDFIATSKHRGLIFFRTSTPDHFENGEWHNGGNCTKTTPAKEGEIELKDLNKILRAVELAEFEKASVKAAENGAVSSICTGQKCESSE
;
A
#
# COMPACT_ATOMS: atom_id res chain seq x y z
N MET A 1 -10.16 -4.26 18.31
CA MET A 1 -8.91 -4.79 17.73
C MET A 1 -8.19 -5.73 18.69
N ASP A 2 -8.41 -5.58 19.99
CA ASP A 2 -7.78 -6.38 21.06
C ASP A 2 -7.92 -7.89 20.87
N PHE A 3 -9.07 -8.37 20.37
CA PHE A 3 -9.25 -9.80 20.07
C PHE A 3 -8.21 -10.34 19.06
N ILE A 4 -7.86 -9.55 18.04
CA ILE A 4 -6.85 -9.94 17.05
C ILE A 4 -5.45 -9.87 17.67
N ALA A 5 -5.16 -8.78 18.40
CA ALA A 5 -3.86 -8.54 19.00
C ALA A 5 -3.51 -9.48 20.17
N THR A 6 -4.51 -9.99 20.89
CA THR A 6 -4.34 -10.91 22.03
C THR A 6 -4.60 -12.38 21.66
N SER A 7 -4.95 -12.66 20.40
CA SER A 7 -5.17 -14.03 19.96
C SER A 7 -3.87 -14.84 20.01
N LYS A 8 -3.97 -16.14 20.27
CA LYS A 8 -2.83 -17.06 20.23
C LYS A 8 -2.41 -17.42 18.79
N HIS A 9 -3.03 -16.82 17.78
CA HIS A 9 -2.75 -17.11 16.39
C HIS A 9 -1.59 -16.26 15.90
N ARG A 10 -0.73 -16.86 15.06
CA ARG A 10 0.29 -16.11 14.33
C ARG A 10 -0.40 -15.29 13.24
N GLY A 11 -0.66 -14.02 13.52
CA GLY A 11 -1.29 -13.09 12.57
C GLY A 11 -0.37 -12.78 11.38
N LEU A 12 -0.97 -12.70 10.19
CA LEU A 12 -0.32 -12.19 8.98
C LEU A 12 -0.95 -10.85 8.62
N ILE A 13 -0.12 -9.81 8.53
CA ILE A 13 -0.54 -8.43 8.24
C ILE A 13 -0.05 -8.07 6.84
N PHE A 14 -0.98 -7.72 5.96
CA PHE A 14 -0.65 -7.18 4.64
C PHE A 14 -0.86 -5.67 4.63
N PHE A 15 0.18 -4.94 4.23
CA PHE A 15 0.09 -3.51 3.97
C PHE A 15 0.12 -3.25 2.47
N ARG A 16 -1.00 -2.75 1.94
CA ARG A 16 -1.10 -2.35 0.53
C ARG A 16 -0.66 -0.90 0.39
N THR A 17 0.38 -0.66 -0.40
CA THR A 17 0.92 0.68 -0.66
C THR A 17 0.04 1.50 -1.62
N SER A 18 0.37 2.79 -1.75
CA SER A 18 -0.34 3.75 -2.61
C SER A 18 -0.43 3.27 -4.07
N THR A 19 -1.64 3.41 -4.63
CA THR A 19 -1.92 3.12 -6.05
C THR A 19 -1.86 4.42 -6.84
N PRO A 20 -1.22 4.46 -8.02
CA PRO A 20 -1.22 5.65 -8.86
C PRO A 20 -2.62 6.09 -9.27
N ASP A 21 -2.77 7.39 -9.48
CA ASP A 21 -3.98 7.94 -10.08
C ASP A 21 -4.02 7.61 -11.58
N HIS A 22 -5.21 7.34 -12.09
CA HIS A 22 -5.49 7.00 -13.48
C HIS A 22 -6.52 7.94 -14.13
N PHE A 23 -6.94 9.00 -13.44
CA PHE A 23 -7.84 10.01 -13.99
C PHE A 23 -7.12 10.97 -14.94
N GLU A 24 -7.79 11.26 -16.06
CA GLU A 24 -7.45 12.25 -17.07
C GLU A 24 -8.47 13.40 -17.02
N ASN A 25 -8.08 14.60 -17.46
CA ASN A 25 -8.94 15.80 -17.52
C ASN A 25 -9.50 16.27 -16.16
N GLY A 26 -8.93 15.79 -15.06
CA GLY A 26 -9.32 16.13 -13.70
C GLY A 26 -8.84 15.06 -12.72
N GLU A 27 -9.14 15.29 -11.45
CA GLU A 27 -8.95 14.38 -10.33
C GLU A 27 -10.25 13.60 -10.06
N TRP A 28 -10.14 12.57 -9.21
CA TRP A 28 -11.26 11.75 -8.75
C TRP A 28 -12.46 12.55 -8.19
N HIS A 29 -12.23 13.76 -7.68
CA HIS A 29 -13.23 14.60 -7.01
C HIS A 29 -13.66 15.85 -7.80
N ASN A 30 -13.07 16.14 -8.97
CA ASN A 30 -13.32 17.40 -9.69
C ASN A 30 -13.63 17.23 -11.19
N GLY A 31 -14.08 16.04 -11.60
CA GLY A 31 -14.51 15.78 -12.98
C GLY A 31 -13.49 15.01 -13.83
N GLY A 32 -12.49 14.38 -13.22
CA GLY A 32 -11.60 13.45 -13.92
C GLY A 32 -12.33 12.21 -14.46
N ASN A 33 -11.83 11.66 -15.56
CA ASN A 33 -12.36 10.45 -16.18
C ASN A 33 -11.25 9.46 -16.55
N CYS A 34 -11.61 8.20 -16.83
CA CYS A 34 -10.69 7.21 -17.38
C CYS A 34 -11.35 6.54 -18.58
N THR A 35 -10.74 6.70 -19.76
CA THR A 35 -11.24 6.11 -21.02
C THR A 35 -10.46 4.84 -21.42
N LYS A 36 -9.42 4.47 -20.67
CA LYS A 36 -8.62 3.28 -20.96
C LYS A 36 -9.47 2.01 -20.83
N THR A 37 -9.44 1.17 -21.86
CA THR A 37 -10.15 -0.12 -21.90
C THR A 37 -9.23 -1.32 -21.69
N THR A 38 -7.92 -1.08 -21.58
CA THR A 38 -6.90 -2.09 -21.33
C THR A 38 -6.02 -1.69 -20.15
N PRO A 39 -5.45 -2.65 -19.41
CA PRO A 39 -4.50 -2.33 -18.34
C PRO A 39 -3.31 -1.53 -18.85
N ALA A 40 -2.82 -0.61 -18.01
CA ALA A 40 -1.59 0.11 -18.28
C ALA A 40 -0.38 -0.82 -18.22
N LYS A 41 0.61 -0.57 -19.09
CA LYS A 41 1.90 -1.27 -19.06
C LYS A 41 2.85 -0.60 -18.08
N GLU A 42 3.93 -1.31 -17.74
CA GLU A 42 5.02 -0.78 -16.92
C GLU A 42 5.52 0.56 -17.47
N GLY A 43 5.62 1.57 -16.60
CA GLY A 43 6.07 2.93 -16.97
C GLY A 43 5.04 3.81 -17.70
N GLU A 44 3.81 3.33 -17.97
CA GLU A 44 2.76 4.17 -18.57
C GLU A 44 2.03 5.06 -17.56
N ILE A 45 2.16 4.77 -16.26
CA ILE A 45 1.53 5.55 -15.18
C ILE A 45 2.57 5.81 -14.09
N GLU A 46 2.72 7.08 -13.75
CA GLU A 46 3.61 7.55 -12.69
C GLU A 46 2.83 8.03 -11.48
N LEU A 47 3.43 7.89 -10.29
CA LEU A 47 2.87 8.48 -9.08
C LEU A 47 2.99 10.01 -9.13
N LYS A 48 1.87 10.70 -8.93
CA LYS A 48 1.84 12.15 -8.70
C LYS A 48 2.65 12.51 -7.44
N ASP A 49 3.17 13.73 -7.37
CA ASP A 49 4.11 14.14 -6.31
C ASP A 49 3.52 14.00 -4.90
N LEU A 50 2.26 14.37 -4.70
CA LEU A 50 1.59 14.18 -3.41
C LEU A 50 1.55 12.70 -3.01
N ASN A 51 1.23 11.80 -3.96
CA ASN A 51 1.20 10.37 -3.69
C ASN A 51 2.61 9.81 -3.43
N LYS A 52 3.66 10.35 -4.05
CA LYS A 52 5.06 10.00 -3.73
C LYS A 52 5.42 10.35 -2.29
N ILE A 53 5.03 11.54 -1.83
CA ILE A 53 5.27 12.00 -0.45
C ILE A 53 4.51 11.11 0.54
N LEU A 54 3.22 10.88 0.30
CA LEU A 54 2.39 10.02 1.16
C LEU A 54 2.94 8.59 1.20
N ARG A 55 3.34 8.04 0.05
CA ARG A 55 3.99 6.73 -0.04
C ARG A 55 5.24 6.66 0.83
N ALA A 56 6.10 7.68 0.80
CA ALA A 56 7.31 7.69 1.63
C ALA A 56 6.97 7.64 3.13
N VAL A 57 5.94 8.36 3.55
CA VAL A 57 5.45 8.31 4.95
C VAL A 57 4.87 6.94 5.28
N GLU A 58 4.03 6.38 4.42
CA GLU A 58 3.44 5.03 4.56
C GLU A 58 4.51 3.96 4.76
N LEU A 59 5.59 4.00 3.96
CA LEU A 59 6.70 3.06 4.06
C LEU A 59 7.45 3.18 5.39
N ALA A 60 7.75 4.41 5.82
CA ALA A 60 8.45 4.65 7.08
C ALA A 60 7.63 4.21 8.31
N GLU A 61 6.31 4.38 8.28
CA GLU A 61 5.45 3.93 9.38
C GLU A 61 5.25 2.41 9.35
N PHE A 62 5.19 1.79 8.16
CA PHE A 62 5.14 0.34 8.04
C PHE A 62 6.38 -0.33 8.64
N GLU A 63 7.58 0.21 8.37
CA GLU A 63 8.83 -0.33 8.94
C GLU A 63 8.82 -0.30 10.48
N LYS A 64 8.37 0.80 11.08
CA LYS A 64 8.22 0.90 12.54
C LYS A 64 7.19 -0.10 13.07
N ALA A 65 6.10 -0.30 12.34
CA ALA A 65 5.04 -1.23 12.71
C ALA A 65 5.47 -2.69 12.55
N SER A 66 6.26 -3.03 11.53
CA SER A 66 6.73 -4.40 11.28
C SER A 66 7.69 -4.86 12.37
N VAL A 67 8.55 -3.97 12.88
CA VAL A 67 9.41 -4.28 14.03
C VAL A 67 8.57 -4.66 15.25
N LYS A 68 7.55 -3.85 15.59
CA LYS A 68 6.63 -4.15 16.69
C LYS A 68 5.80 -5.41 16.45
N ALA A 69 5.41 -5.67 15.20
CA ALA A 69 4.68 -6.89 14.85
C ALA A 69 5.54 -8.13 15.07
N ALA A 70 6.82 -8.09 14.69
CA ALA A 70 7.77 -9.17 14.90
C ALA A 70 8.01 -9.46 16.39
N GLU A 71 8.15 -8.42 17.23
CA GLU A 71 8.23 -8.56 18.69
C GLU A 71 7.02 -9.29 19.29
N ASN A 72 5.84 -9.12 18.68
CA ASN A 72 4.59 -9.78 19.07
C ASN A 72 4.34 -11.11 18.32
N GLY A 73 5.33 -11.61 17.56
CA GLY A 73 5.26 -12.88 16.85
C GLY A 73 4.38 -12.88 15.59
N ALA A 74 3.98 -11.71 15.07
CA ALA A 74 3.23 -11.57 13.82
C ALA A 74 4.17 -11.42 12.60
N VAL A 75 3.69 -11.83 11.42
CA VAL A 75 4.40 -11.62 10.15
C VAL A 75 3.78 -10.43 9.45
N SER A 76 4.62 -9.51 8.98
CA SER A 76 4.18 -8.37 8.17
C SER A 76 4.66 -8.55 6.74
N SER A 77 3.84 -8.17 5.78
CA SER A 77 4.20 -8.17 4.36
C SER A 77 3.72 -6.89 3.70
N ILE A 78 4.61 -6.27 2.93
CA ILE A 78 4.32 -5.07 2.17
C ILE A 78 4.04 -5.42 0.72
N CYS A 79 2.97 -4.86 0.16
CA CYS A 79 2.58 -5.08 -1.22
C CYS A 79 2.71 -3.80 -2.04
N THR A 80 3.59 -3.84 -3.05
CA THR A 80 3.76 -2.79 -4.05
C THR A 80 3.19 -3.28 -5.38
N GLY A 81 2.13 -2.62 -5.85
CA GLY A 81 1.40 -3.06 -7.04
C GLY A 81 0.82 -4.46 -6.84
N GLN A 82 1.22 -5.40 -7.70
CA GLN A 82 0.78 -6.81 -7.65
C GLN A 82 1.77 -7.73 -6.91
N LYS A 83 2.85 -7.19 -6.34
CA LYS A 83 3.90 -7.99 -5.69
C LYS A 83 3.92 -7.72 -4.19
N CYS A 84 4.01 -8.79 -3.39
CA CYS A 84 4.15 -8.70 -1.94
C CYS A 84 5.49 -9.27 -1.49
N GLU A 85 6.12 -8.60 -0.54
CA GLU A 85 7.39 -8.98 0.06
C GLU A 85 7.19 -9.03 1.58
N SER A 86 7.60 -10.13 2.20
CA SER A 86 7.47 -10.35 3.64
C SER A 86 8.70 -9.82 4.36
N SER A 87 8.51 -9.17 5.51
CA SER A 87 9.61 -8.92 6.44
C SER A 87 10.02 -10.26 7.05
N GLU A 88 11.26 -10.69 6.81
CA GLU A 88 11.85 -11.85 7.49
C GLU A 88 12.08 -11.59 8.99
#